data_AF-A0A9P9E597-F1
#
_entry.id   AF-A0A9P9E597-F1
#
_cell.length_a   1.000
_cell.length_b   1.000
_cell.length_c   1.000
_cell.angle_alpha   90.00
_cell.angle_beta   90.00
_cell.angle_gamma   90.00
#
_symmetry.space_group_name_H-M   'P 1'
#
loop_
_entity.id
_entity.type
_entity.pdbx_description
1 polymer ?
#
loop_
_entity_poly.entity_id
_entity_poly.type
_entity_poly.pdbx_seq_one_letter_code
_entity_poly.pdbx_strand_id
1 'polypeptide(L)'
;MNGLMKGAEISYRIDASITIIRNMFKSTLRKSQGISVWPIDTRSLSMASPDYFTDLSVVQASIKDSGNSIPVETGQGHDANLILLSSLAEPARFSITASFPEDYALTCCNDVTMRLSVKKMNLFPTDLYLQSFQILLVGYTDVRAGNVAHGEMTFWMIQSLSNINMKICAGEDGLGETREIDQVLWEGKPLPNAVVPSFTSCNIQRRYELEILMGFQCGSPKSRVLFVQLRTPVQIFSGLRPGRRLSIADMESFNADSAYSPSTDCFENGIVYNRVHGLLHDRGSPHSYGDNPPPSTPPTYEEAIEEKFRNSLN
;
A
#
# COMPACT_ATOMS: atom_id res chain seq x y z
N MET A 1 26.16 1.32 29.34
CA MET A 1 25.70 0.55 28.16
C MET A 1 24.36 -0.06 28.57
N ASN A 2 23.28 0.70 28.39
CA ASN A 2 21.95 0.32 28.87
C ASN A 2 21.14 -0.19 27.68
N GLY A 3 20.55 -1.38 27.84
CA GLY A 3 19.41 -1.85 27.05
C GLY A 3 19.72 -2.21 25.61
N LEU A 4 20.42 -3.32 25.37
CA LEU A 4 20.25 -4.01 24.09
C LEU A 4 18.83 -4.59 24.10
N MET A 5 17.87 -3.79 23.62
CA MET A 5 16.52 -4.27 23.34
C MET A 5 16.63 -5.53 22.48
N LYS A 6 15.80 -6.51 22.79
CA LYS A 6 15.78 -7.82 22.15
C LYS A 6 15.33 -7.62 20.69
N GLY A 7 16.27 -7.41 19.78
CA GLY A 7 15.99 -7.11 18.37
C GLY A 7 17.26 -7.05 17.53
N ALA A 8 17.10 -7.11 16.21
CA ALA A 8 18.19 -6.89 15.27
C ALA A 8 18.13 -5.43 14.77
N GLU A 9 19.25 -4.71 14.89
CA GLU A 9 19.36 -3.32 14.43
C GLU A 9 20.29 -3.26 13.20
N ILE A 10 19.84 -2.56 12.15
CA ILE A 10 20.69 -2.22 11.00
C ILE A 10 21.17 -0.78 11.19
N SER A 11 22.48 -0.62 11.38
CA SER A 11 23.11 0.70 11.46
C SER A 11 24.14 0.87 10.34
N TYR A 12 24.10 2.03 9.70
CA TYR A 12 25.11 2.43 8.72
C TYR A 12 26.06 3.43 9.37
N ARG A 13 27.35 3.33 9.08
CA ARG A 13 28.37 4.26 9.58
C ARG A 13 29.44 4.55 8.54
N ILE A 14 30.00 5.75 8.62
CA ILE A 14 31.17 6.19 7.87
C ILE A 14 32.35 6.18 8.84
N ASP A 15 33.33 5.33 8.55
CA ASP A 15 34.57 5.21 9.30
C ASP A 15 35.71 5.91 8.55
N ALA A 16 36.20 7.03 9.06
CA ALA A 16 37.35 7.76 8.53
C ALA A 16 38.60 7.44 9.37
N SER A 17 39.69 7.02 8.72
CA SER A 17 40.97 6.74 9.39
C SER A 17 42.11 7.49 8.73
N ILE A 18 42.82 8.33 9.48
CA ILE A 18 43.98 9.10 9.01
C ILE A 18 45.23 8.50 9.63
N THR A 19 46.10 7.93 8.79
CA THR A 19 47.39 7.42 9.24
C THR A 19 48.50 8.42 8.91
N ILE A 20 49.19 8.91 9.93
CA ILE A 20 50.32 9.83 9.83
C ILE A 20 51.60 9.01 10.08
N ILE A 21 52.49 8.97 9.10
CA ILE A 21 53.81 8.36 9.23
C ILE A 21 54.85 9.48 9.25
N ARG A 22 55.60 9.60 10.35
CA ARG A 22 56.70 10.57 10.50
C ARG A 22 57.94 9.83 10.99
N ASN A 23 58.95 9.74 10.13
CA ASN A 23 60.18 8.97 10.35
C ASN A 23 59.85 7.51 10.75
N MET A 24 60.23 7.09 11.96
CA MET A 24 59.97 5.74 12.50
C MET A 24 58.61 5.60 13.20
N PHE A 25 57.83 6.68 13.34
CA PHE A 25 56.58 6.68 14.09
C PHE A 25 55.36 6.67 13.17
N LYS A 26 54.46 5.72 13.41
CA LYS A 26 53.16 5.59 12.76
C LYS A 26 52.06 5.88 13.78
N SER A 27 51.19 6.84 13.49
CA SER A 27 49.99 7.13 14.29
C SER A 27 48.75 7.04 13.40
N THR A 28 47.65 6.51 13.92
CA THR A 28 46.37 6.42 13.19
C THR A 28 45.27 7.06 14.03
N LEU A 29 44.69 8.15 13.53
CA LEU A 29 43.47 8.74 14.05
C LEU A 29 42.27 8.06 13.38
N ARG A 30 41.24 7.69 14.15
CA ARG A 30 39.99 7.13 13.62
C ARG A 30 38.80 7.94 14.10
N LYS A 31 37.85 8.20 13.23
CA LYS A 31 36.56 8.81 13.55
C LYS A 31 35.45 8.01 12.86
N SER A 32 34.37 7.73 13.58
CA SER A 32 33.20 7.03 13.07
C SER A 32 31.98 7.95 13.20
N GLN A 33 31.11 7.97 12.19
CA GLN A 33 29.88 8.75 12.18
C GLN A 33 28.73 7.87 11.66
N GLY A 34 27.66 7.73 12.45
CA GLY A 34 26.44 7.05 12.00
C GLY A 34 25.74 7.83 10.88
N ILE A 35 25.13 7.11 9.94
CA ILE A 35 24.30 7.65 8.86
C ILE A 35 23.02 6.83 8.72
N SER A 36 21.98 7.44 8.16
CA SER A 36 20.75 6.74 7.76
C SER A 36 20.75 6.54 6.26
N VAL A 37 20.44 5.31 5.81
CA VAL A 37 20.36 4.97 4.39
C VAL A 37 18.96 4.44 4.11
N TRP A 38 18.28 5.08 3.17
CA TRP A 38 16.98 4.64 2.67
C TRP A 38 17.14 4.07 1.26
N PRO A 39 16.55 2.90 0.95
CA PRO A 39 16.55 2.37 -0.40
C PRO A 39 15.92 3.37 -1.38
N ILE A 40 16.65 3.72 -2.43
CA ILE A 40 16.13 4.55 -3.53
C ILE A 40 15.27 3.66 -4.43
N ASP A 41 14.11 4.16 -4.82
CA ASP A 41 13.24 3.49 -5.77
C ASP A 41 13.79 3.64 -7.19
N THR A 42 14.18 2.54 -7.81
CA THR A 42 14.67 2.51 -9.20
C THR A 42 13.57 2.23 -10.23
N ARG A 43 12.32 2.05 -9.78
CA ARG A 43 11.19 1.75 -10.68
C ARG A 43 10.81 2.95 -11.55
N SER A 44 10.64 2.69 -12.84
CA SER A 44 10.05 3.66 -13.77
C SER A 44 8.54 3.67 -13.55
N LEU A 45 8.03 4.66 -12.82
CA LEU A 45 6.59 4.85 -12.61
C LEU A 45 5.93 5.35 -13.89
N SER A 46 5.57 4.45 -14.80
CA SER A 46 4.63 4.77 -15.89
C SER A 46 3.21 4.87 -15.29
N MET A 47 2.90 5.99 -14.64
CA MET A 47 1.59 6.22 -14.02
C MET A 47 0.46 6.52 -15.02
N ALA A 48 0.70 6.36 -16.33
CA ALA A 48 -0.21 6.82 -17.37
C ALA A 48 -0.54 5.75 -18.44
N SER A 49 -0.50 4.46 -18.09
CA SER A 49 -1.02 3.40 -18.98
C SER A 49 -2.37 2.85 -18.49
N PRO A 50 -3.29 2.49 -19.41
CA PRO A 50 -4.55 1.83 -19.06
C PRO A 50 -4.36 0.45 -18.41
N ASP A 51 -3.18 -0.16 -18.55
CA ASP A 51 -2.80 -1.47 -18.01
C ASP A 51 -2.09 -1.38 -16.64
N TYR A 52 -2.33 -0.32 -15.86
CA TYR A 52 -1.59 -0.11 -14.61
C TYR A 52 -1.80 -1.21 -13.56
N PHE A 53 -2.89 -1.98 -13.62
CA PHE A 53 -3.20 -3.06 -12.67
C PHE A 53 -3.10 -4.44 -13.33
N THR A 54 -1.89 -4.97 -13.45
CA THR A 54 -1.61 -6.25 -14.12
C THR A 54 -1.73 -7.45 -13.20
N ASP A 55 -1.42 -7.27 -11.92
CA ASP A 55 -1.23 -8.37 -10.98
C ASP A 55 -2.51 -8.63 -10.18
N LEU A 56 -2.91 -9.90 -10.11
CA LEU A 56 -4.19 -10.30 -9.52
C LEU A 56 -3.99 -11.21 -8.31
N SER A 57 -4.88 -11.07 -7.33
CA SER A 57 -5.04 -11.98 -6.20
C SER A 57 -6.52 -12.33 -6.10
N VAL A 58 -6.85 -13.62 -6.18
CA VAL A 58 -8.23 -14.10 -6.31
C VAL A 58 -8.56 -15.10 -5.21
N VAL A 59 -9.71 -14.92 -4.58
CA VAL A 59 -10.27 -15.89 -3.64
C VAL A 59 -11.71 -16.20 -4.01
N GLN A 60 -12.13 -17.44 -3.80
CA GLN A 60 -13.53 -17.87 -3.98
C GLN A 60 -14.16 -18.15 -2.64
N ALA A 61 -15.43 -17.81 -2.49
CA ALA A 61 -16.20 -17.98 -1.27
C ALA A 61 -17.60 -18.51 -1.56
N SER A 62 -18.18 -19.18 -0.57
CA SER A 62 -19.56 -19.66 -0.61
C SER A 62 -20.27 -19.37 0.70
N ILE A 63 -21.44 -18.73 0.64
CA ILE A 63 -22.28 -18.42 1.80
C ILE A 63 -23.64 -19.11 1.65
N LYS A 64 -24.06 -19.85 2.68
CA LYS A 64 -25.42 -20.37 2.74
C LYS A 64 -26.32 -19.26 3.28
N ASP A 65 -27.38 -18.93 2.56
CA ASP A 65 -28.40 -18.06 3.12
C ASP A 65 -29.06 -18.77 4.30
N SER A 66 -28.93 -18.17 5.48
CA SER A 66 -29.59 -18.64 6.71
C SER A 66 -31.01 -18.12 6.75
N GLY A 67 -31.75 -18.25 5.65
CA GLY A 67 -33.14 -17.82 5.56
C GLY A 67 -33.96 -18.55 6.61
N ASN A 68 -34.37 -17.83 7.67
CA ASN A 68 -35.62 -18.17 8.32
C ASN A 68 -36.70 -17.99 7.26
N SER A 69 -37.28 -19.09 6.80
CA SER A 69 -38.53 -19.08 6.06
C SER A 69 -39.50 -18.14 6.77
N ILE A 70 -39.87 -17.03 6.13
CA ILE A 70 -41.04 -16.27 6.55
C ILE A 70 -42.22 -17.24 6.38
N PRO A 71 -42.98 -17.59 7.44
CA PRO A 71 -44.22 -18.29 7.23
C PRO A 71 -45.14 -17.32 6.50
N VAL A 72 -45.39 -17.58 5.22
CA VAL A 72 -46.56 -17.02 4.56
C VAL A 72 -47.74 -17.70 5.23
N GLU A 73 -48.42 -17.00 6.14
CA GLU A 73 -49.72 -17.43 6.66
C GLU A 73 -50.74 -17.34 5.52
N THR A 74 -50.76 -18.37 4.68
CA THR A 74 -51.95 -18.73 3.91
C THR A 74 -52.66 -19.83 4.68
N GLY A 75 -53.91 -19.53 5.04
CA GLY A 75 -54.70 -20.32 5.97
C GLY A 75 -54.81 -21.81 5.61
N GLN A 76 -54.95 -22.58 6.69
CA GLN A 76 -55.52 -23.93 6.76
C GLN A 76 -54.95 -24.99 5.82
N GLY A 77 -54.13 -25.85 6.42
CA GLY A 77 -54.19 -27.30 6.18
C GLY A 77 -53.04 -27.85 5.35
N HIS A 78 -52.26 -28.72 6.02
CA HIS A 78 -51.23 -29.61 5.47
C HIS A 78 -50.01 -28.92 4.88
N ASP A 79 -48.83 -29.10 5.49
CA ASP A 79 -47.58 -29.42 4.77
C ASP A 79 -46.35 -29.45 5.69
N ALA A 80 -45.92 -30.66 6.03
CA ALA A 80 -44.63 -30.95 6.68
C ALA A 80 -43.42 -30.88 5.70
N ASN A 81 -43.60 -30.31 4.50
CA ASN A 81 -42.61 -30.34 3.41
C ASN A 81 -41.78 -29.05 3.24
N LEU A 82 -42.07 -27.98 3.99
CA LEU A 82 -41.40 -26.68 3.79
C LEU A 82 -40.05 -26.54 4.52
N ILE A 83 -39.72 -27.43 5.46
CA ILE A 83 -38.47 -27.38 6.24
C ILE A 83 -37.29 -28.05 5.48
N LEU A 84 -37.57 -28.92 4.51
CA LEU A 84 -36.54 -29.63 3.74
C LEU A 84 -35.99 -28.84 2.53
N LEU A 85 -36.73 -27.86 2.01
CA LEU A 85 -36.35 -27.11 0.79
C LEU A 85 -35.24 -26.08 1.02
N SER A 86 -35.15 -25.45 2.20
CA SER A 86 -34.06 -24.52 2.53
C SER A 86 -32.69 -25.22 2.64
N SER A 87 -32.69 -26.51 2.96
CA SER A 87 -31.51 -27.38 2.97
C SER A 87 -31.02 -27.77 1.56
N LEU A 88 -31.85 -27.61 0.53
CA LEU A 88 -31.54 -27.94 -0.87
C LEU A 88 -31.06 -26.73 -1.69
N ALA A 89 -31.15 -25.51 -1.14
CA ALA A 89 -30.69 -24.31 -1.81
C ALA A 89 -29.16 -24.31 -1.95
N GLU A 90 -28.69 -24.16 -3.18
CA GLU A 90 -27.26 -24.06 -3.46
C GLU A 90 -26.68 -22.81 -2.77
N PRO A 91 -25.53 -22.91 -2.07
CA PRO A 91 -24.92 -21.74 -1.46
C PRO A 91 -24.58 -20.68 -2.51
N ALA A 92 -24.74 -19.41 -2.16
CA ALA A 92 -24.30 -18.30 -2.99
C ALA A 92 -22.77 -18.33 -3.11
N ARG A 93 -22.26 -18.51 -4.32
CA ARG A 93 -20.83 -18.56 -4.65
C ARG A 93 -20.42 -17.31 -5.38
N PHE A 94 -19.30 -16.75 -4.97
CA PHE A 94 -18.71 -15.57 -5.58
C PHE A 94 -17.19 -15.63 -5.48
N SER A 95 -16.52 -14.87 -6.34
CA SER A 95 -15.07 -14.68 -6.28
C SER A 95 -14.75 -13.22 -6.02
N ILE A 96 -13.73 -12.95 -5.23
CA ILE A 96 -13.20 -11.62 -5.02
C ILE A 96 -11.82 -11.56 -5.68
N THR A 97 -11.60 -10.52 -6.47
CA THR A 97 -10.33 -10.25 -7.15
C THR A 97 -9.80 -8.91 -6.68
N ALA A 98 -8.57 -8.92 -6.15
CA ALA A 98 -7.78 -7.72 -5.92
C ALA A 98 -6.77 -7.56 -7.06
N SER A 99 -6.74 -6.39 -7.67
CA SER A 99 -5.80 -6.03 -8.73
C SER A 99 -4.81 -5.00 -8.21
N PHE A 100 -3.53 -5.24 -8.46
CA PHE A 100 -2.41 -4.44 -7.98
C PHE A 100 -1.55 -3.91 -9.13
N PRO A 101 -0.78 -2.85 -8.90
CA PRO A 101 0.27 -2.43 -9.82
C PRO A 101 1.30 -3.53 -10.06
N GLU A 102 2.06 -3.39 -11.15
CA GLU A 102 3.19 -4.28 -11.48
C GLU A 102 4.10 -4.51 -10.25
N ASP A 103 4.42 -5.79 -10.05
CA ASP A 103 5.17 -6.37 -8.92
C ASP A 103 4.47 -6.24 -7.56
N TYR A 104 3.15 -6.15 -7.54
CA TYR A 104 2.35 -5.89 -6.34
C TYR A 104 2.88 -4.67 -5.55
N ALA A 105 3.28 -3.65 -6.28
CA ALA A 105 4.03 -2.53 -5.73
C ALA A 105 3.14 -1.52 -5.00
N LEU A 106 3.50 -1.23 -3.75
CA LEU A 106 2.95 -0.16 -2.94
C LEU A 106 4.07 0.79 -2.52
N THR A 107 3.74 2.04 -2.23
CA THR A 107 4.73 3.08 -1.90
C THR A 107 4.42 3.70 -0.55
N CYS A 108 5.43 3.83 0.31
CA CYS A 108 5.29 4.51 1.60
C CYS A 108 4.73 5.92 1.43
N CYS A 109 3.92 6.35 2.39
CA CYS A 109 3.24 7.66 2.40
C CYS A 109 2.26 7.91 1.25
N ASN A 110 2.04 6.93 0.35
CA ASN A 110 0.98 6.98 -0.65
C ASN A 110 -0.18 6.06 -0.24
N ASP A 111 -1.36 6.36 -0.77
CA ASP A 111 -2.55 5.51 -0.60
C ASP A 111 -2.32 4.09 -1.14
N VAL A 112 -2.99 3.13 -0.51
CA VAL A 112 -2.97 1.73 -0.96
C VAL A 112 -3.54 1.65 -2.36
N THR A 113 -2.65 1.44 -3.33
CA THR A 113 -3.01 1.43 -4.74
C THR A 113 -3.48 0.02 -5.12
N MET A 114 -4.79 -0.19 -5.17
CA MET A 114 -5.42 -1.45 -5.59
C MET A 114 -6.83 -1.22 -6.14
N ARG A 115 -7.35 -2.19 -6.90
CA ARG A 115 -8.77 -2.31 -7.25
C ARG A 115 -9.34 -3.60 -6.67
N LEU A 116 -10.60 -3.58 -6.26
CA LEU A 116 -11.30 -4.75 -5.74
C LEU A 116 -12.57 -4.99 -6.54
N SER A 117 -12.82 -6.24 -6.91
CA SER A 117 -14.05 -6.63 -7.60
C SER A 117 -14.60 -7.95 -7.08
N VAL A 118 -15.93 -8.09 -7.15
CA VAL A 118 -16.66 -9.30 -6.79
C VAL A 118 -17.38 -9.81 -8.02
N LYS A 119 -17.19 -11.09 -8.34
CA LYS A 119 -17.82 -11.76 -9.47
C LYS A 119 -18.77 -12.85 -8.99
N LYS A 120 -19.99 -12.85 -9.51
CA LYS A 120 -21.03 -13.85 -9.22
C LYS A 120 -20.70 -15.17 -9.93
N MET A 121 -20.56 -16.26 -9.16
CA MET A 121 -20.09 -17.57 -9.68
C MET A 121 -21.23 -18.59 -9.86
N ASN A 122 -22.39 -18.37 -9.26
CA ASN A 122 -23.63 -19.10 -9.52
C ASN A 122 -24.83 -18.16 -9.40
N LEU A 123 -26.00 -18.60 -9.89
CA LEU A 123 -27.24 -17.85 -9.71
C LEU A 123 -27.75 -18.08 -8.29
N PHE A 124 -27.90 -17.00 -7.52
CA PHE A 124 -28.57 -16.99 -6.23
C PHE A 124 -29.54 -15.80 -6.19
N PRO A 125 -30.78 -15.97 -5.68
CA PRO A 125 -31.85 -14.98 -5.80
C PRO A 125 -31.76 -13.85 -4.75
N THR A 126 -30.77 -13.89 -3.87
CA THR A 126 -30.60 -12.96 -2.75
C THR A 126 -29.53 -11.92 -3.03
N ASP A 127 -29.70 -10.74 -2.45
CA ASP A 127 -28.69 -9.69 -2.52
C ASP A 127 -27.46 -10.02 -1.66
N LEU A 128 -26.28 -9.62 -2.14
CA LEU A 128 -25.00 -9.74 -1.45
C LEU A 128 -24.56 -8.37 -0.94
N TYR A 129 -24.30 -8.27 0.36
CA TYR A 129 -23.87 -7.05 1.03
C TYR A 129 -22.47 -7.19 1.63
N LEU A 130 -21.68 -6.12 1.55
CA LEU A 130 -20.44 -5.94 2.29
C LEU A 130 -20.75 -5.24 3.62
N GLN A 131 -20.46 -5.92 4.72
CA GLN A 131 -20.75 -5.47 6.09
C GLN A 131 -19.51 -4.96 6.82
N SER A 132 -18.32 -5.49 6.49
CA SER A 132 -17.06 -5.05 7.07
C SER A 132 -15.94 -5.10 6.05
N PHE A 133 -14.96 -4.22 6.22
CA PHE A 133 -13.80 -4.10 5.35
C PHE A 133 -12.58 -3.70 6.18
N GLN A 134 -11.51 -4.48 6.09
CA GLN A 134 -10.27 -4.22 6.81
C GLN A 134 -9.07 -4.43 5.90
N ILE A 135 -8.06 -3.55 6.02
CA ILE A 135 -6.77 -3.66 5.33
C ILE A 135 -5.67 -3.62 6.38
N LEU A 136 -4.96 -4.74 6.51
CA LEU A 136 -3.83 -4.90 7.42
C LEU A 136 -2.56 -5.14 6.59
N LEU A 137 -1.51 -4.36 6.84
CA LEU A 137 -0.18 -4.67 6.33
C LEU A 137 0.56 -5.50 7.38
N VAL A 138 1.10 -6.64 6.96
CA VAL A 138 1.90 -7.53 7.79
C VAL A 138 3.33 -7.54 7.26
N GLY A 139 4.28 -7.12 8.09
CA GLY A 139 5.70 -7.09 7.76
C GLY A 139 6.45 -8.20 8.47
N TYR A 140 7.33 -8.87 7.75
CA TYR A 140 8.21 -9.91 8.25
C TYR A 140 9.65 -9.46 8.14
N THR A 141 10.39 -9.48 9.25
CA THR A 141 11.85 -9.35 9.27
C THR A 141 12.46 -10.71 9.57
N ASP A 142 13.06 -11.32 8.56
CA ASP A 142 13.76 -12.59 8.68
C ASP A 142 15.27 -12.31 8.79
N VAL A 143 15.89 -12.68 9.91
CA VAL A 143 17.32 -12.48 10.22
C VAL A 143 18.01 -13.84 10.34
N ARG A 144 19.16 -14.00 9.70
CA ARG A 144 20.02 -15.19 9.71
C ARG A 144 21.42 -14.83 10.16
N ALA A 145 21.94 -15.48 11.19
CA ALA A 145 23.31 -15.30 11.66
C ALA A 145 23.96 -16.67 11.92
N GLY A 146 24.83 -17.10 11.01
CA GLY A 146 25.36 -18.47 11.03
C GLY A 146 24.23 -19.49 10.92
N ASN A 147 24.07 -20.33 11.94
CA ASN A 147 23.02 -21.35 12.01
C ASN A 147 21.74 -20.87 12.74
N VAL A 148 21.70 -19.61 13.20
CA VAL A 148 20.56 -19.05 13.91
C VAL A 148 19.67 -18.30 12.93
N ALA A 149 18.37 -18.61 12.93
CA ALA A 149 17.34 -17.86 12.22
C ALA A 149 16.35 -17.27 13.22
N HIS A 150 15.99 -16.00 13.04
CA HIS A 150 15.00 -15.29 13.83
C HIS A 150 14.04 -14.58 12.90
N GLY A 151 12.73 -14.74 13.11
CA GLY A 151 11.68 -14.04 12.39
C GLY A 151 10.91 -13.13 13.32
N GLU A 152 10.78 -11.86 12.96
CA GLU A 152 9.95 -10.87 13.65
C GLU A 152 8.80 -10.45 12.75
N MET A 153 7.61 -10.28 13.34
CA MET A 153 6.42 -9.83 12.62
C MET A 153 5.94 -8.48 13.18
N THR A 154 5.60 -7.56 12.28
CA THR A 154 5.08 -6.23 12.59
C THR A 154 3.76 -6.04 11.85
N PHE A 155 2.82 -5.30 12.44
CA PHE A 155 1.48 -5.11 11.90
C PHE A 155 1.14 -3.63 11.81
N TRP A 156 0.51 -3.21 10.72
CA TRP A 156 -0.05 -1.87 10.57
C TRP A 156 -1.48 -1.96 10.07
N MET A 157 -2.42 -1.54 10.91
CA MET A 157 -3.82 -1.40 10.53
C MET A 157 -3.97 -0.14 9.67
N ILE A 158 -4.22 -0.32 8.37
CA ILE A 158 -4.39 0.80 7.43
C ILE A 158 -5.84 1.29 7.45
N GLN A 159 -6.79 0.36 7.41
CA GLN A 159 -8.21 0.66 7.43
C GLN A 159 -9.00 -0.41 8.17
N SER A 160 -9.98 -0.01 8.96
CA SER A 160 -10.96 -0.91 9.57
C SER A 160 -12.33 -0.25 9.57
N LEU A 161 -13.27 -0.86 8.86
CA LEU A 161 -14.66 -0.41 8.72
C LEU A 161 -15.60 -1.57 9.07
N SER A 162 -16.67 -1.23 9.78
CA SER A 162 -17.74 -2.15 10.17
C SER A 162 -19.08 -1.46 9.97
N ASN A 163 -20.16 -2.25 9.82
CA ASN A 163 -21.52 -1.76 9.61
C ASN A 163 -21.67 -0.93 8.32
N ILE A 164 -20.92 -1.30 7.26
CA ILE A 164 -20.91 -0.57 5.97
C ILE A 164 -22.25 -0.72 5.25
N ASN A 165 -22.86 -1.92 5.32
CA ASN A 165 -24.12 -2.27 4.68
C ASN A 165 -24.21 -1.88 3.19
N MET A 166 -23.12 -2.07 2.45
CA MET A 166 -23.02 -1.74 1.03
C MET A 166 -23.50 -2.92 0.18
N LYS A 167 -24.52 -2.72 -0.67
CA LYS A 167 -24.97 -3.73 -1.62
C LYS A 167 -23.94 -3.88 -2.74
N ILE A 168 -23.39 -5.08 -2.90
CA ILE A 168 -22.37 -5.40 -3.92
C ILE A 168 -22.99 -6.03 -5.15
N CYS A 169 -23.84 -7.05 -4.97
CA CYS A 169 -24.55 -7.73 -6.06
C CYS A 169 -26.03 -7.83 -5.75
N ALA A 170 -26.86 -7.72 -6.79
CA ALA A 170 -28.28 -8.02 -6.70
C ALA A 170 -28.54 -9.52 -6.93
N GLY A 171 -29.62 -10.03 -6.36
CA GLY A 171 -30.13 -11.38 -6.67
C GLY A 171 -30.41 -11.57 -8.16
N GLU A 172 -30.86 -10.50 -8.84
CA GLU A 172 -31.20 -10.45 -10.26
C GLU A 172 -29.97 -10.35 -11.19
N ASP A 173 -28.79 -10.03 -10.65
CA ASP A 173 -27.55 -9.92 -11.44
C ASP A 173 -27.26 -11.25 -12.17
N GLY A 174 -26.74 -11.14 -13.39
CA GLY A 174 -26.46 -12.28 -14.25
C GLY A 174 -25.31 -13.14 -13.73
N LEU A 175 -25.26 -14.40 -14.19
CA LEU A 175 -24.12 -15.27 -13.92
C LEU A 175 -22.84 -14.69 -14.54
N GLY A 176 -21.76 -14.63 -13.76
CA GLY A 176 -20.47 -14.12 -14.22
C GLY A 176 -20.36 -12.59 -14.20
N GLU A 177 -21.43 -11.87 -13.83
CA GLU A 177 -21.40 -10.42 -13.67
C GLU A 177 -20.41 -10.03 -12.56
N THR A 178 -19.65 -8.97 -12.83
CA THR A 178 -18.58 -8.48 -11.96
C THR A 178 -18.89 -7.05 -11.54
N ARG A 179 -18.76 -6.77 -10.24
CA ARG A 179 -19.02 -5.47 -9.61
C ARG A 179 -17.76 -5.01 -8.90
N GLU A 180 -17.31 -3.78 -9.17
CA GLU A 180 -16.19 -3.17 -8.47
C GLU A 180 -16.63 -2.71 -7.07
N ILE A 181 -15.79 -2.93 -6.06
CA ILE A 181 -15.98 -2.36 -4.73
C ILE A 181 -15.42 -0.94 -4.76
N ASP A 182 -16.20 0.01 -4.27
CA ASP A 182 -15.85 1.43 -4.30
C ASP A 182 -14.53 1.71 -3.55
N GLN A 183 -13.62 2.41 -4.24
CA GLN A 183 -12.30 2.76 -3.73
C GLN A 183 -12.36 3.76 -2.57
N VAL A 184 -13.49 4.47 -2.40
CA VAL A 184 -13.75 5.36 -1.25
C VAL A 184 -13.55 4.65 0.09
N LEU A 185 -13.65 3.31 0.13
CA LEU A 185 -13.39 2.53 1.35
C LEU A 185 -11.91 2.57 1.81
N TRP A 186 -10.95 2.86 0.93
CA TRP A 186 -9.51 2.93 1.25
C TRP A 186 -8.77 4.13 0.64
N GLU A 187 -9.45 5.00 -0.10
CA GLU A 187 -8.91 6.27 -0.57
C GLU A 187 -8.57 7.21 0.61
N GLY A 188 -7.45 7.93 0.51
CA GLY A 188 -6.93 8.78 1.59
C GLY A 188 -6.39 8.01 2.79
N LYS A 189 -6.05 6.72 2.63
CA LYS A 189 -5.42 5.87 3.64
C LYS A 189 -4.00 5.50 3.22
N PRO A 190 -3.03 6.40 3.49
CA PRO A 190 -1.65 6.17 3.10
C PRO A 190 -0.99 5.09 3.95
N LEU A 191 0.01 4.42 3.37
CA LEU A 191 0.91 3.58 4.14
C LEU A 191 1.68 4.43 5.17
N PRO A 192 1.77 4.01 6.44
CA PRO A 192 2.50 4.76 7.46
C PRO A 192 3.97 5.00 7.08
N ASN A 193 4.51 6.17 7.44
CA ASN A 193 5.92 6.52 7.24
C ASN A 193 6.90 5.59 7.99
N ALA A 194 6.44 4.98 9.09
CA ALA A 194 7.20 4.00 9.86
C ALA A 194 7.37 2.65 9.14
N VAL A 195 6.67 2.42 8.02
CA VAL A 195 6.86 1.21 7.21
C VAL A 195 8.18 1.32 6.47
N VAL A 196 9.10 0.41 6.77
CA VAL A 196 10.40 0.30 6.09
C VAL A 196 10.19 -0.33 4.71
N PRO A 197 10.84 0.15 3.64
CA PRO A 197 10.77 -0.49 2.33
C PRO A 197 11.17 -1.97 2.35
N SER A 198 10.71 -2.73 1.36
CA SER A 198 11.12 -4.11 1.16
C SER A 198 12.59 -4.16 0.77
N PHE A 199 13.34 -5.07 1.39
CA PHE A 199 14.75 -5.28 1.05
C PHE A 199 15.19 -6.70 1.35
N THR A 200 16.23 -7.14 0.65
CA THR A 200 16.96 -8.35 0.96
C THR A 200 18.45 -8.02 0.93
N SER A 201 19.16 -8.30 2.03
CA SER A 201 20.59 -8.08 2.13
C SER A 201 21.22 -9.21 2.91
N CYS A 202 22.10 -10.00 2.29
CA CYS A 202 22.84 -11.18 2.80
C CYS A 202 22.08 -12.08 3.78
N ASN A 203 21.84 -11.57 4.98
CA ASN A 203 21.37 -12.25 6.17
C ASN A 203 20.09 -11.64 6.76
N ILE A 204 19.53 -10.57 6.17
CA ILE A 204 18.31 -9.90 6.64
C ILE A 204 17.39 -9.67 5.44
N GLN A 205 16.12 -10.02 5.61
CA GLN A 205 15.07 -9.79 4.62
C GLN A 205 13.88 -9.12 5.29
N ARG A 206 13.38 -8.04 4.66
CA ARG A 206 12.11 -7.40 5.00
C ARG A 206 11.14 -7.61 3.85
N ARG A 207 10.05 -8.34 4.12
CA ARG A 207 8.98 -8.67 3.16
C ARG A 207 7.62 -8.39 3.76
N TYR A 208 6.62 -8.19 2.91
CA TYR A 208 5.29 -7.78 3.35
C TYR A 208 4.18 -8.60 2.69
N GLU A 209 3.07 -8.68 3.39
CA GLU A 209 1.81 -9.17 2.87
C GLU A 209 0.71 -8.17 3.22
N LEU A 210 -0.11 -7.82 2.24
CA LEU A 210 -1.33 -7.06 2.42
C LEU A 210 -2.49 -8.03 2.64
N GLU A 211 -3.13 -7.91 3.79
CA GLU A 211 -4.29 -8.69 4.19
C GLU A 211 -5.56 -7.84 4.10
N ILE A 212 -6.49 -8.26 3.25
CA ILE A 212 -7.79 -7.63 3.05
C ILE A 212 -8.85 -8.58 3.60
N LEU A 213 -9.50 -8.20 4.69
CA LEU A 213 -10.57 -8.97 5.31
C LEU A 213 -11.91 -8.31 5.02
N MET A 214 -12.81 -9.05 4.36
CA MET A 214 -14.13 -8.57 3.96
C MET A 214 -15.21 -9.44 4.58
N GLY A 215 -16.19 -8.82 5.23
CA GLY A 215 -17.36 -9.50 5.78
C GLY A 215 -18.53 -9.39 4.83
N PHE A 216 -18.99 -10.51 4.29
CA PHE A 216 -20.11 -10.58 3.36
C PHE A 216 -21.34 -11.16 4.02
N GLN A 217 -22.50 -10.63 3.67
CA GLN A 217 -23.80 -11.12 4.13
C GLN A 217 -24.72 -11.31 2.93
N CYS A 218 -25.45 -12.42 2.91
CA CYS A 218 -26.35 -12.77 1.83
C CYS A 218 -27.78 -12.87 2.38
N GLY A 219 -28.74 -12.28 1.66
CA GLY A 219 -30.15 -12.35 2.02
C GLY A 219 -30.54 -11.39 3.15
N SER A 220 -31.19 -11.92 4.19
CA SER A 220 -31.81 -11.11 5.26
C SER A 220 -30.76 -10.32 6.07
N PRO A 221 -31.10 -9.11 6.58
CA PRO A 221 -30.28 -8.38 7.56
C PRO A 221 -29.91 -9.18 8.83
N LYS A 222 -30.64 -10.26 9.14
CA LYS A 222 -30.37 -11.16 10.27
C LYS A 222 -29.46 -12.34 9.92
N SER A 223 -29.08 -12.49 8.65
CA SER A 223 -28.20 -13.57 8.21
C SER A 223 -26.78 -13.38 8.74
N ARG A 224 -26.06 -14.51 8.89
CA ARG A 224 -24.68 -14.48 9.39
C ARG A 224 -23.75 -13.81 8.37
N VAL A 225 -22.73 -13.12 8.88
CA VAL A 225 -21.64 -12.55 8.08
C VAL A 225 -20.55 -13.61 7.88
N LEU A 226 -20.15 -13.86 6.63
CA LEU A 226 -19.00 -14.66 6.24
C LEU A 226 -17.80 -13.74 6.04
N PHE A 227 -16.72 -13.97 6.78
CA PHE A 227 -15.46 -13.27 6.57
C PHE A 227 -14.62 -14.00 5.52
N VAL A 228 -14.13 -13.26 4.52
CA VAL A 228 -13.27 -13.73 3.46
C VAL A 228 -11.98 -12.92 3.48
N GLN A 229 -10.84 -13.62 3.51
CA GLN A 229 -9.51 -13.02 3.62
C GLN A 229 -8.75 -13.17 2.30
N LEU A 230 -8.23 -12.06 1.78
CA LEU A 230 -7.27 -12.00 0.68
C LEU A 230 -5.92 -11.62 1.26
N ARG A 231 -4.94 -12.51 1.18
CA ARG A 231 -3.58 -12.28 1.67
C ARG A 231 -2.62 -12.32 0.51
N THR A 232 -2.03 -11.18 0.19
CA THR A 232 -1.25 -10.98 -1.03
C THR A 232 0.15 -10.49 -0.68
N PRO A 233 1.22 -11.17 -1.10
CA PRO A 233 2.58 -10.63 -0.99
C PRO A 233 2.68 -9.30 -1.75
N VAL A 234 3.25 -8.28 -1.12
CA VAL A 234 3.41 -6.94 -1.72
C VAL A 234 4.85 -6.45 -1.57
N GLN A 235 5.30 -5.65 -2.53
CA GLN A 235 6.58 -4.96 -2.46
C GLN A 235 6.35 -3.52 -2.01
N ILE A 236 6.97 -3.14 -0.90
CA ILE A 236 6.91 -1.78 -0.36
C ILE A 236 8.12 -0.98 -0.82
N PHE A 237 7.87 0.16 -1.44
CA PHE A 237 8.86 1.09 -1.98
C PHE A 237 8.91 2.39 -1.16
N SER A 238 10.05 3.08 -1.15
CA SER A 238 10.28 4.23 -0.26
C SER A 238 9.60 5.53 -0.75
N GLY A 239 9.26 5.60 -2.03
CA GLY A 239 8.86 6.82 -2.73
C GLY A 239 10.03 7.75 -3.08
N LEU A 240 11.26 7.42 -2.68
CA LEU A 240 12.45 8.25 -2.92
C LEU A 240 13.00 7.99 -4.33
N ARG A 241 12.86 8.99 -5.21
CA ARG A 241 13.35 8.91 -6.59
C ARG A 241 14.79 9.42 -6.72
N PRO A 242 15.60 8.85 -7.65
CA PRO A 242 16.90 9.39 -8.01
C PRO A 242 16.80 10.87 -8.42
N GLY A 243 17.72 11.71 -7.94
CA GLY A 243 17.75 13.14 -8.25
C GLY A 243 16.91 14.04 -7.33
N ARG A 244 16.13 13.47 -6.38
CA ARG A 244 15.48 14.28 -5.32
C ARG A 244 16.53 14.83 -4.36
N ARG A 245 16.56 16.14 -4.16
CA ARG A 245 17.35 16.78 -3.09
C ARG A 245 16.60 16.58 -1.78
N LEU A 246 17.08 15.66 -0.94
CA LEU A 246 16.54 15.47 0.41
C LEU A 246 16.77 16.76 1.22
N SER A 247 15.69 17.36 1.73
CA SER A 247 15.79 18.49 2.65
C SER A 247 16.02 18.00 4.07
N ILE A 248 16.54 18.86 4.95
CA ILE A 248 16.75 18.53 6.37
C ILE A 248 15.41 18.20 7.06
N ALA A 249 14.31 18.87 6.66
CA ALA A 249 12.98 18.60 7.17
C ALA A 249 12.45 17.20 6.80
N ASP A 250 12.80 16.70 5.60
CA ASP A 250 12.48 15.32 5.21
C ASP A 250 13.12 14.34 6.21
N MET A 251 14.37 14.58 6.64
CA MET A 251 15.11 13.68 7.55
C MET A 251 14.49 13.57 8.95
N GLU A 252 13.85 14.63 9.46
CA GLU A 252 13.24 14.62 10.80
C GLU A 252 11.96 13.75 10.85
N SER A 253 11.24 13.64 9.73
CA SER A 253 10.02 12.84 9.61
C SER A 253 10.26 11.31 9.53
N PHE A 254 11.52 10.89 9.33
CA PHE A 254 11.92 9.48 9.15
C PHE A 254 12.55 8.85 10.41
N ASN A 255 12.58 9.56 11.55
CA ASN A 255 13.06 8.99 12.81
C ASN A 255 12.05 7.98 13.37
N ALA A 256 12.38 6.70 13.26
CA ALA A 256 11.57 5.57 13.74
C ALA A 256 11.35 5.54 15.27
N ASP A 257 12.07 6.38 16.03
CA ASP A 257 11.97 6.48 17.50
C ASP A 257 11.06 7.62 17.99
N SER A 258 10.42 8.37 17.10
CA SER A 258 9.48 9.43 17.48
C SER A 258 8.16 8.84 17.96
N ALA A 259 7.95 8.87 19.27
CA ALA A 259 6.64 8.68 19.87
C ALA A 259 5.62 9.64 19.23
N TYR A 260 4.51 9.06 18.77
CA TYR A 260 3.31 9.69 18.20
C TYR A 260 3.20 11.21 18.37
N SER A 261 3.24 11.91 17.24
CA SER A 261 2.51 13.16 17.02
C SER A 261 1.92 13.09 15.61
N PRO A 262 0.60 13.25 15.43
CA PRO A 262 0.01 13.26 14.10
C PRO A 262 0.39 14.58 13.43
N SER A 263 1.49 14.59 12.67
CA SER A 263 1.81 15.70 11.78
C SER A 263 1.06 15.52 10.45
N THR A 264 0.23 16.51 10.14
CA THR A 264 -0.67 16.61 8.98
C THR A 264 0.06 16.91 7.67
N ASP A 265 1.35 16.64 7.54
CA ASP A 265 2.10 16.94 6.31
C ASP A 265 2.31 15.67 5.48
N CYS A 266 1.20 15.15 4.96
CA CYS A 266 1.24 14.32 3.77
C CYS A 266 1.50 15.27 2.59
N PHE A 267 2.69 15.18 2.01
CA PHE A 267 3.16 16.10 0.98
C PHE A 267 2.17 16.19 -0.19
N GLU A 268 1.57 17.38 -0.30
CA GLU A 268 0.71 17.82 -1.38
C GLU A 268 1.49 17.82 -2.70
N ASN A 269 1.30 16.77 -3.48
CA ASN A 269 1.39 16.83 -4.94
C ASN A 269 0.13 16.13 -5.48
N GLY A 270 -1.01 16.74 -5.18
CA GLY A 270 -2.28 16.40 -5.80
C GLY A 270 -2.23 16.75 -7.30
N ILE A 271 -2.41 15.74 -8.14
CA ILE A 271 -2.93 15.94 -9.49
C ILE A 271 -4.37 16.46 -9.32
N VAL A 272 -4.59 17.70 -9.75
CA VAL A 272 -5.90 18.35 -9.78
C VAL A 272 -6.81 17.57 -10.74
N TYR A 273 -7.74 16.78 -10.19
CA TYR A 273 -8.92 16.34 -10.96
C TYR A 273 -9.89 17.52 -11.06
N ASN A 274 -9.95 18.15 -12.23
CA ASN A 274 -10.95 19.17 -12.54
C ASN A 274 -12.36 18.57 -12.46
N ARG A 275 -13.11 18.97 -11.43
CA ARG A 275 -14.55 18.72 -11.29
C ARG A 275 -15.30 19.71 -12.19
N VAL A 276 -15.93 19.20 -13.25
CA VAL A 276 -16.83 19.97 -14.13
C VAL A 276 -18.13 20.25 -13.39
N HIS A 277 -18.43 21.51 -13.11
CA HIS A 277 -19.80 22.03 -12.98
C HIS A 277 -19.78 23.53 -13.33
N GLY A 278 -20.53 23.91 -14.37
CA GLY A 278 -20.52 25.26 -14.92
C GLY A 278 -21.40 26.27 -14.17
N LEU A 279 -21.07 27.56 -14.32
CA LEU A 279 -21.94 28.64 -14.85
C LEU A 279 -21.25 30.02 -14.70
N LEU A 280 -21.20 30.76 -15.82
CA LEU A 280 -21.30 32.22 -16.04
C LEU A 280 -20.19 33.22 -15.60
N HIS A 281 -19.80 34.05 -16.59
CA HIS A 281 -19.21 35.41 -16.53
C HIS A 281 -17.79 35.55 -15.89
N ASP A 282 -16.85 36.39 -16.33
CA ASP A 282 -16.81 37.54 -17.24
C ASP A 282 -15.34 37.79 -17.71
N ARG A 283 -15.23 38.58 -18.78
CA ARG A 283 -14.08 39.31 -19.39
C ARG A 283 -12.67 39.33 -18.72
N GLY A 284 -11.69 38.79 -19.46
CA GLY A 284 -10.62 39.53 -20.16
C GLY A 284 -9.58 40.37 -19.39
N SER A 285 -8.31 39.93 -19.42
CA SER A 285 -7.14 40.70 -19.93
C SER A 285 -5.84 39.85 -19.94
N PRO A 286 -4.94 40.03 -20.92
CA PRO A 286 -3.74 39.19 -21.08
C PRO A 286 -2.49 39.83 -20.47
N HIS A 287 -1.72 39.07 -19.68
CA HIS A 287 -0.35 39.44 -19.31
C HIS A 287 0.67 38.74 -20.20
N SER A 288 1.49 39.58 -20.83
CA SER A 288 2.61 39.26 -21.71
C SER A 288 3.69 38.45 -20.99
N TYR A 289 4.06 37.30 -21.54
CA TYR A 289 5.29 36.57 -21.16
C TYR A 289 6.49 37.24 -21.84
N GLY A 290 7.48 37.65 -21.05
CA GLY A 290 8.81 38.02 -21.53
C GLY A 290 9.67 36.77 -21.69
N ASP A 291 10.35 36.68 -22.83
CA ASP A 291 11.38 35.70 -23.14
C ASP A 291 12.55 35.80 -22.16
N ASN A 292 12.68 34.82 -21.27
CA ASN A 292 13.95 34.51 -20.63
C ASN A 292 14.45 33.17 -21.20
N PRO A 293 15.68 33.09 -21.73
CA PRO A 293 16.23 31.82 -22.18
C PRO A 293 16.40 30.87 -21.00
N PRO A 294 16.23 29.55 -21.21
CA PRO A 294 16.35 28.57 -20.14
C PRO A 294 17.77 28.60 -19.54
N PRO A 295 17.90 28.39 -18.22
CA PRO A 295 19.21 28.31 -17.58
C PRO A 295 20.01 27.16 -18.20
N SER A 296 21.28 27.43 -18.52
CA SER A 296 22.18 26.42 -19.07
C SER A 296 22.31 25.24 -18.12
N THR A 297 22.29 24.04 -18.69
CA THR A 297 22.51 22.79 -17.95
C THR A 297 23.82 22.86 -17.16
N PRO A 298 23.84 22.39 -15.90
CA PRO A 298 25.06 22.32 -15.11
C PRO A 298 26.07 21.39 -15.79
N PRO A 299 27.38 21.68 -15.67
CA PRO A 299 28.42 20.92 -16.34
C PRO A 299 28.43 19.46 -15.89
N THR A 300 28.78 18.58 -16.81
CA THR A 300 28.99 17.17 -16.51
C THR A 300 30.24 16.97 -15.66
N TYR A 301 30.30 15.86 -14.91
CA TYR A 301 31.43 15.53 -14.04
C TYR A 301 32.79 15.57 -14.77
N GLU A 302 32.80 15.16 -16.03
CA GLU A 302 33.99 15.20 -16.90
C GLU A 302 34.41 16.65 -17.20
N GLU A 303 33.48 17.52 -17.57
CA GLU A 303 33.73 18.95 -17.83
C GLU A 303 34.24 19.68 -16.58
N ALA A 304 33.71 19.36 -15.40
CA ALA A 304 34.13 19.96 -14.14
C ALA A 304 35.56 19.56 -13.72
N ILE A 305 36.02 18.37 -14.12
CA ILE A 305 37.40 17.92 -13.87
C ILE A 305 38.37 18.62 -14.82
N GLU A 306 38.00 18.75 -16.09
CA GLU A 306 38.82 19.43 -17.09
C GLU A 306 39.01 20.91 -16.78
N GLU A 307 37.96 21.59 -16.32
CA GLU A 307 38.02 23.01 -15.93
C GLU A 307 38.94 23.21 -14.72
N LYS A 308 38.93 22.27 -13.77
CA LYS A 308 39.82 22.29 -12.60
C LYS A 308 41.28 22.07 -12.98
N PHE A 309 41.54 21.25 -14.01
CA PHE A 309 42.89 21.00 -14.51
C PHE A 309 43.43 22.22 -15.27
N ARG A 310 42.58 22.85 -16.08
CA ARG A 310 42.90 24.06 -16.87
C ARG A 310 43.22 25.26 -15.98
N ASN A 311 42.54 25.41 -14.85
CA ASN A 311 42.78 26.47 -13.87
C ASN A 311 44.01 26.22 -12.97
N SER A 312 44.66 25.05 -13.05
CA SER A 312 45.91 24.77 -12.31
C SER A 312 47.19 25.06 -13.11
N LEU A 313 47.05 25.41 -14.39
CA LEU A 313 48.14 25.64 -15.33
C LEU A 313 48.31 27.13 -15.72
N ASN A 314 47.53 28.03 -15.09
CA ASN A 314 47.69 29.49 -15.20
C ASN A 314 48.02 30.10 -13.84
#